data_AF-A7T5Q4-F1
#
_entry.id   AF-A7T5Q4-F1
#
_cell.length_a   1.000
_cell.length_b   1.000
_cell.length_c   1.000
_cell.angle_alpha   90.00
_cell.angle_beta   90.00
_cell.angle_gamma   90.00
#
_symmetry.space_group_name_H-M   'P 1'
#
loop_
_entity.id
_entity.type
_entity.pdbx_description
1 polymer ?
#
loop_
_entity_poly.entity_id
_entity_poly.type
_entity_poly.pdbx_seq_one_letter_code
_entity_poly.pdbx_strand_id
1 'polypeptide(L)'
;MEKFVASMLLSAAGDALGFKNSEWEFQHDGEKIHKQLKDLGGVANLKVSKKNWRVSDDTILHIATGEALVSDWSSKEELYLKLAANY
;
A
#
# COMPACT_ATOMS: atom_id res chain seq x y z
N MET A 1 -19.69 -1.24 5.97
CA MET A 1 -18.61 -0.34 6.45
C MET A 1 -17.31 -1.11 6.69
N GLU A 2 -17.30 -2.13 7.55
CA GLU A 2 -16.07 -2.88 7.90
C GLU A 2 -15.29 -3.43 6.69
N LYS A 3 -15.98 -3.98 5.68
CA LYS A 3 -15.34 -4.50 4.47
C LYS A 3 -14.61 -3.42 3.65
N PHE A 4 -15.13 -2.19 3.61
CA PHE A 4 -14.49 -1.06 2.92
C PHE A 4 -13.28 -0.54 3.70
N VAL A 5 -13.39 -0.50 5.03
CA VAL A 5 -12.23 -0.15 5.88
C VAL A 5 -11.14 -1.20 5.73
N ALA A 6 -11.51 -2.48 5.77
CA ALA A 6 -10.58 -3.59 5.60
C ALA A 6 -9.94 -3.58 4.20
N SER A 7 -10.66 -3.24 3.12
CA SER A 7 -10.05 -3.18 1.79
C SER A 7 -8.96 -2.11 1.69
N MET A 8 -9.18 -0.93 2.27
CA MET A 8 -8.15 0.13 2.30
C MET A 8 -6.94 -0.28 3.16
N LEU A 9 -7.20 -0.80 4.36
CA LEU A 9 -6.13 -1.15 5.30
C LEU A 9 -5.32 -2.38 4.85
N LEU A 10 -5.98 -3.41 4.33
CA LEU A 10 -5.29 -4.63 3.87
C LEU A 10 -4.55 -4.40 2.55
N SER A 11 -5.05 -3.51 1.68
CA SER A 11 -4.29 -3.05 0.52
C SER A 11 -2.98 -2.39 0.94
N ALA A 12 -3.03 -1.44 1.89
CA ALA A 12 -1.84 -0.76 2.38
C ALA A 12 -0.88 -1.69 3.16
N ALA A 13 -1.42 -2.63 3.94
CA ALA A 13 -0.61 -3.63 4.63
C ALA A 13 0.07 -4.59 3.65
N GLY A 14 -0.64 -5.00 2.59
CA GLY A 14 -0.11 -5.84 1.52
C GLY A 14 1.02 -5.16 0.76
N ASP A 15 0.82 -3.90 0.36
CA ASP A 15 1.86 -3.05 -0.23
C ASP A 15 3.10 -3.01 0.68
N ALA A 16 2.95 -2.52 1.93
CA ALA A 16 4.09 -2.40 2.83
C ALA A 16 4.85 -3.72 3.02
N LEU A 17 4.13 -4.85 3.14
CA LEU A 17 4.70 -6.19 3.24
C LEU A 17 5.47 -6.60 1.99
N GLY A 18 4.91 -6.43 0.80
CA GLY A 18 5.58 -6.78 -0.46
C GLY A 18 6.76 -5.85 -0.77
N PHE A 19 6.66 -4.60 -0.35
CA PHE A 19 7.66 -3.58 -0.60
C PHE A 19 8.89 -3.71 0.31
N LYS A 20 8.68 -3.83 1.63
CA LYS A 20 9.74 -3.83 2.67
C LYS A 20 10.81 -2.76 2.42
N ASN A 21 10.37 -1.50 2.25
CA ASN A 21 11.25 -0.37 1.89
C ASN A 21 12.14 -0.67 0.68
N SER A 22 11.55 -1.18 -0.41
CA SER A 22 12.17 -1.63 -1.66
C SER A 22 13.06 -2.88 -1.60
N GLU A 23 13.29 -3.48 -0.44
CA GLU A 23 14.19 -4.65 -0.34
C GLU A 23 13.61 -5.91 -0.99
N TRP A 24 12.28 -6.09 -0.89
CA TRP A 24 11.59 -7.27 -1.41
C TRP A 24 10.98 -7.03 -2.79
N GLU A 25 10.53 -5.81 -3.09
CA GLU A 25 9.93 -5.46 -4.38
C GLU A 25 10.84 -5.77 -5.58
N PHE A 26 12.14 -5.49 -5.46
CA PHE A 26 13.12 -5.73 -6.52
C PHE A 26 13.87 -7.06 -6.35
N GLN A 27 13.42 -7.92 -5.44
CA GLN A 27 13.98 -9.26 -5.28
C GLN A 27 13.22 -10.26 -6.17
N HIS A 28 13.84 -10.65 -7.28
CA HIS A 28 13.24 -11.58 -8.24
C HIS A 28 13.32 -13.06 -7.82
N ASP A 29 14.07 -13.39 -6.76
CA ASP A 29 14.11 -14.73 -6.17
C ASP A 29 13.12 -14.84 -5.00
N GLY A 30 11.99 -15.51 -5.26
CA GLY A 30 10.97 -15.76 -4.25
C GLY A 30 11.45 -16.64 -3.09
N GLU A 31 12.33 -17.61 -3.32
CA GLU A 31 12.86 -18.46 -2.25
C GLU A 31 13.67 -17.63 -1.25
N LYS A 32 14.44 -16.66 -1.75
CA LYS A 32 15.19 -15.73 -0.90
C LYS A 32 14.27 -14.86 -0.04
N ILE A 33 13.17 -14.35 -0.59
CA ILE A 33 12.16 -13.60 0.18
C ILE A 33 11.58 -14.50 1.29
N HIS A 34 11.16 -15.71 0.96
CA HIS A 34 10.58 -16.65 1.91
C HIS A 34 11.57 -17.08 3.01
N LYS A 35 12.87 -17.22 2.68
CA LYS A 35 13.92 -17.47 3.67
C LYS A 35 14.06 -16.30 4.64
N GLN A 36 14.16 -15.06 4.14
CA GLN A 36 14.23 -13.87 5.00
C GLN A 36 12.96 -13.69 5.85
N LEU A 37 11.79 -13.99 5.30
CA LEU A 37 10.53 -14.00 6.05
C LEU A 37 10.59 -15.00 7.21
N LYS A 38 11.13 -16.21 6.98
CA LYS A 38 11.32 -17.20 8.03
C LYS A 38 12.30 -16.71 9.11
N ASP A 39 13.39 -16.06 8.71
CA ASP A 39 14.38 -15.48 9.64
C ASP A 39 13.78 -14.34 10.48
N LEU A 40 12.80 -13.61 9.95
CA LEU A 40 12.01 -12.61 10.67
C LEU A 40 10.90 -13.21 11.57
N GLY A 41 10.81 -14.53 11.66
CA GLY A 41 9.83 -15.23 12.51
C GLY A 41 8.53 -15.59 11.80
N GLY A 42 8.43 -15.43 10.49
CA GLY A 42 7.23 -15.72 9.70
C GLY A 42 6.16 -14.63 9.78
N VAL A 43 5.14 -14.74 8.92
CA VAL A 43 4.14 -13.68 8.70
C VAL A 43 3.37 -13.29 9.97
N ALA A 44 3.07 -14.26 10.84
CA ALA A 44 2.33 -14.03 12.08
C ALA A 44 3.11 -13.18 13.10
N ASN A 45 4.44 -13.10 12.97
CA ASN A 45 5.32 -12.35 13.87
C ASN A 45 5.80 -11.02 13.28
N LEU A 46 5.43 -10.71 12.02
CA LEU A 46 5.77 -9.44 11.41
C LEU A 46 5.00 -8.28 12.06
N LYS A 47 5.74 -7.23 12.44
CA LYS A 47 5.19 -5.97 12.92
C LYS A 47 5.36 -4.90 11.86
N VAL A 48 4.41 -4.83 10.94
CA VAL A 48 4.32 -3.78 9.93
C VAL A 48 4.09 -2.45 10.64
N SER A 49 4.97 -1.48 10.40
CA SER A 49 4.87 -0.15 10.98
C SER A 49 5.50 0.87 10.05
N LYS A 50 4.96 2.09 10.02
CA LYS A 50 5.45 3.18 9.17
C LYS A 50 6.96 3.42 9.24
N LYS A 51 7.60 3.15 10.40
CA LYS A 51 9.05 3.34 10.59
C LYS A 51 9.89 2.28 9.87
N ASN A 52 9.45 1.02 9.92
CA ASN A 52 10.25 -0.13 9.47
C ASN A 52 9.71 -0.76 8.17
N TRP A 53 8.48 -0.46 7.80
CA TRP A 53 7.75 -0.98 6.65
C TRP A 53 6.87 0.15 6.12
N ARG A 54 7.48 1.08 5.38
CA ARG A 54 6.73 2.14 4.71
C ARG A 54 5.90 1.54 3.56
N VAL A 55 4.82 2.20 3.19
CA VAL A 55 4.07 1.90 1.97
C VAL A 55 4.82 2.41 0.73
N SER A 56 4.59 1.81 -0.43
CA SER A 56 5.08 2.32 -1.72
C SER A 56 4.14 3.41 -2.27
N ASP A 57 4.41 3.84 -3.50
CA ASP A 57 3.53 4.69 -4.29
C ASP A 57 2.15 4.09 -4.55
N ASP A 58 2.00 2.75 -4.53
CA ASP A 58 0.71 2.06 -4.66
C ASP A 58 -0.32 2.58 -3.66
N THR A 59 0.02 2.60 -2.36
CA THR A 59 -0.90 3.11 -1.35
C THR A 59 -1.10 4.62 -1.45
N ILE A 60 -0.07 5.39 -1.82
CA ILE A 60 -0.18 6.85 -1.97
C ILE A 60 -1.20 7.17 -3.08
N LEU A 61 -1.08 6.53 -4.25
CA LEU A 61 -2.01 6.69 -5.36
C LEU A 61 -3.41 6.16 -5.02
N HIS A 62 -3.50 5.06 -4.27
CA HIS A 62 -4.79 4.51 -3.85
C HIS A 62 -5.53 5.46 -2.89
N ILE A 63 -4.83 6.10 -1.94
CA ILE A 63 -5.42 7.11 -1.06
C ILE A 63 -5.82 8.36 -1.86
N ALA A 64 -4.93 8.89 -2.72
CA ALA A 64 -5.23 10.04 -3.56
C ALA A 64 -6.48 9.82 -4.44
N THR A 65 -6.62 8.59 -4.96
CA THR A 65 -7.81 8.15 -5.71
C THR A 65 -9.06 8.17 -4.82
N GLY A 66 -8.98 7.60 -3.61
CA GLY A 66 -10.09 7.60 -2.66
C GLY A 66 -10.52 9.01 -2.26
N GLU A 67 -9.57 9.89 -1.95
CA GLU A 67 -9.81 11.30 -1.59
C GLU A 67 -10.46 12.09 -2.73
N ALA A 68 -10.01 11.87 -3.97
CA ALA A 68 -10.62 12.50 -5.13
C ALA A 68 -12.07 12.04 -5.33
N LEU A 69 -12.34 10.72 -5.20
CA LEU A 69 -13.67 10.15 -5.37
C LEU A 69 -14.70 10.68 -4.36
N VAL A 70 -14.29 10.92 -3.11
CA VAL A 70 -15.18 11.44 -2.05
C VAL A 70 -15.24 12.96 -1.99
N SER A 71 -14.45 13.66 -2.80
CA SER A 71 -14.50 15.13 -2.92
C SER A 71 -15.65 15.60 -3.82
N ASP A 72 -15.87 16.92 -3.84
CA ASP A 72 -16.81 17.53 -4.78
C ASP A 72 -16.18 17.66 -6.18
N TRP A 73 -16.84 17.07 -7.18
CA TRP A 73 -16.49 17.17 -8.60
C TRP A 73 -17.76 17.02 -9.45
N SER A 74 -17.78 17.66 -10.62
CA SER A 74 -18.94 17.71 -11.51
C SER A 74 -18.68 17.11 -12.90
N SER A 75 -17.42 16.78 -13.19
CA SER A 75 -16.99 16.16 -14.44
C SER A 75 -15.85 15.16 -14.21
N LYS A 76 -15.54 14.36 -15.23
CA LYS A 76 -14.42 13.41 -15.18
C LYS A 76 -13.08 14.16 -15.17
N GLU A 77 -13.00 15.25 -15.92
CA GLU A 77 -11.85 16.13 -15.99
C GLU A 77 -11.54 16.73 -14.61
N GLU A 78 -12.55 17.21 -13.89
CA GLU A 78 -12.39 17.69 -12.51
C GLU A 78 -11.94 16.56 -11.57
N LEU A 79 -12.54 15.37 -11.66
CA LEU A 79 -12.13 14.21 -10.86
C LEU A 79 -10.65 13.84 -11.08
N TYR A 80 -10.19 13.85 -12.34
CA TYR A 80 -8.79 13.57 -12.66
C TYR A 80 -7.84 14.64 -12.12
N LEU A 81 -8.23 15.92 -12.19
CA LEU A 81 -7.46 17.01 -11.59
C LEU A 81 -7.41 16.90 -10.06
N LYS A 82 -8.49 16.46 -9.41
CA LYS A 82 -8.52 16.21 -7.95
C LYS A 82 -7.58 15.08 -7.56
N LEU A 83 -7.60 13.97 -8.31
CA LEU A 83 -6.65 12.87 -8.11
C LEU A 83 -5.21 13.37 -8.25
N ALA A 84 -4.91 14.10 -9.33
CA ALA A 84 -3.57 14.61 -9.59
C ALA A 84 -3.09 15.62 -8.53
N ALA A 85 -4.01 16.36 -7.90
CA ALA A 85 -3.69 17.30 -6.83
C ALA A 85 -3.43 16.64 -5.47
N ASN A 86 -3.91 15.41 -5.26
CA ASN A 86 -3.72 14.65 -4.02
C ASN A 86 -2.49 13.73 -4.07
N TYR A 87 -1.78 13.68 -5.21
CA TYR A 87 -0.52 12.95 -5.38
C TYR A 87 0.68 13.88 -5.21
#